data_AF-A0A0R3PKY5-F1
#
_entry.id   AF-A0A0R3PKY5-F1
#
_cell.length_a   1.000
_cell.length_b   1.000
_cell.length_c   1.000
_cell.angle_alpha   90.00
_cell.angle_beta   90.00
_cell.angle_gamma   90.00
#
_symmetry.space_group_name_H-M   'P 1'
#
loop_
_entity.id
_entity.type
_entity.pdbx_description
1 polymer ?
#
loop_
_entity_poly.entity_id
_entity_poly.type
_entity_poly.pdbx_seq_one_letter_code
_entity_poly.pdbx_strand_id
1 'polypeptide(L)'
;MKTILRGFMLKEYLSFRTLILKMIGLTLSLGSGLPLGKEGPFVHVASALASQLSRFMTSFEGVYVNESRSQAMLAAGCAVGVACTFSTPIGGVLFSIEVTSTYFAVRNYWMGFFAALCAASTFRIVRFVLNASSETVEAYYQTRFPEDAFYLEELPLFGLIGLVCGLAGALFIKVHRSLLTNLNRSSFVKKFLEKNWLLYPVLVSFMTSSITYPEGFGQFLSGQFALSILSSTLPIPAGIFMPVFIIGASFGRLVGELVAILFPNGIHSYRKLGVYPGIYAVVGAASFCGSVTHTISVAVIVFEVTGQLMHILPVMVCFLTSIAVFVGNIVCAYFQPSIYESIIIIKKLPYIREMSTCLDVLNATTAEQIMVSDVKFIWKGITYSELKKLMDDNREIRSFPIVLDKESRVLLGSVNRKVLNDSVQCLIGDRIRRLGWFSLAVKE
;
A
#
# COMPACT_ATOMS: atom_id res chain seq x y z
N MET A 1 1.77 -5.70 1.32
CA MET A 1 2.37 -5.36 0.01
C MET A 1 3.70 -4.66 0.16
N LYS A 2 3.80 -3.52 0.87
CA LYS A 2 5.08 -2.82 1.14
C LYS A 2 6.21 -3.76 1.62
N THR A 3 5.94 -4.66 2.57
CA THR A 3 6.92 -5.66 3.07
C THR A 3 7.34 -6.68 2.00
N ILE A 4 6.38 -7.15 1.18
CA ILE A 4 6.61 -8.13 0.10
C ILE A 4 7.46 -7.52 -1.02
N LEU A 5 7.17 -6.27 -1.40
CA LEU A 5 7.91 -5.57 -2.46
C LEU A 5 9.34 -5.18 -2.02
N ARG A 6 9.60 -5.14 -0.71
CA ARG A 6 10.96 -5.06 -0.15
C ARG A 6 11.67 -6.41 0.00
N GLY A 7 11.05 -7.52 -0.43
CA GLY A 7 11.67 -8.85 -0.48
C GLY A 7 11.20 -9.85 0.58
N PHE A 8 10.41 -9.43 1.58
CA PHE A 8 9.90 -10.37 2.60
C PHE A 8 8.61 -11.05 2.15
N MET A 9 8.75 -12.26 1.60
CA MET A 9 7.62 -13.07 1.14
C MET A 9 6.81 -13.65 2.31
N LEU A 10 5.57 -13.18 2.47
CA LEU A 10 4.62 -13.71 3.44
C LEU A 10 3.86 -14.89 2.84
N LYS A 11 3.97 -16.09 3.44
CA LYS A 11 3.21 -17.27 3.05
C LYS A 11 1.70 -17.00 3.21
N GLU A 12 0.89 -17.54 2.29
CA GLU A 12 -0.59 -17.47 2.27
C GLU A 12 -1.23 -16.07 2.06
N TYR A 13 -0.48 -14.99 2.18
CA TYR A 13 -0.98 -13.62 2.02
C TYR A 13 -1.64 -13.39 0.66
N LEU A 14 -1.02 -13.87 -0.42
CA LEU A 14 -1.50 -13.76 -1.81
C LEU A 14 -2.29 -15.00 -2.29
N SER A 15 -2.85 -15.80 -1.38
CA SER A 15 -3.61 -17.00 -1.75
C SER A 15 -4.95 -16.69 -2.42
N PHE A 16 -5.50 -17.64 -3.17
CA PHE A 16 -6.83 -17.51 -3.77
C PHE A 16 -7.95 -17.45 -2.71
N ARG A 17 -7.77 -18.17 -1.59
CA ARG A 17 -8.70 -18.14 -0.47
C ARG A 17 -8.79 -16.76 0.18
N THR A 18 -7.64 -16.10 0.40
CA THR A 18 -7.63 -14.74 0.97
C THR A 18 -8.26 -13.73 0.02
N LEU A 19 -8.14 -13.91 -1.30
CA LEU A 19 -8.76 -13.05 -2.30
C LEU A 19 -10.30 -13.08 -2.19
N ILE A 20 -10.93 -14.26 -2.18
CA ILE A 20 -12.40 -14.38 -2.11
C ILE A 20 -12.93 -13.82 -0.79
N LEU A 21 -12.33 -14.23 0.33
CA LEU A 21 -12.77 -13.78 1.66
C LEU A 21 -12.64 -12.27 1.82
N LYS A 22 -11.59 -11.67 1.24
CA LYS A 22 -11.37 -10.23 1.33
C LYS A 22 -12.33 -9.44 0.45
N MET A 23 -12.73 -9.96 -0.71
CA MET A 23 -13.77 -9.35 -1.53
C MET A 23 -15.11 -9.31 -0.81
N ILE A 24 -15.57 -10.45 -0.28
CA ILE A 24 -16.85 -10.54 0.46
C ILE A 24 -16.80 -9.66 1.72
N GLY A 25 -15.72 -9.75 2.50
CA GLY A 25 -15.57 -8.96 3.72
C GLY A 25 -15.49 -7.46 3.45
N LEU A 26 -14.87 -7.03 2.34
CA LEU A 26 -14.83 -5.63 1.95
C LEU A 26 -16.21 -5.12 1.55
N THR A 27 -16.99 -5.90 0.78
CA THR A 27 -18.37 -5.53 0.42
C THR A 27 -19.26 -5.38 1.64
N LEU A 28 -19.18 -6.30 2.60
CA LEU A 28 -19.92 -6.21 3.87
C LEU A 28 -19.47 -5.02 4.72
N SER A 29 -18.16 -4.76 4.78
CA SER A 29 -17.59 -3.62 5.50
C SER A 29 -18.08 -2.28 4.92
N LEU A 30 -18.06 -2.12 3.60
CA LEU A 30 -18.59 -0.93 2.94
C LEU A 30 -20.11 -0.80 3.10
N GLY A 31 -20.85 -1.92 3.03
CA GLY A 31 -22.29 -1.94 3.25
C GLY A 31 -22.72 -1.62 4.69
N SER A 32 -21.81 -1.73 5.67
CA SER A 32 -22.11 -1.44 7.08
C SER A 32 -22.25 0.05 7.42
N GLY A 33 -21.84 0.95 6.51
CA GLY A 33 -21.86 2.40 6.75
C GLY A 33 -20.81 2.90 7.76
N LEU A 34 -19.90 2.03 8.23
CA LEU A 34 -18.76 2.45 9.03
C LEU A 34 -17.85 3.41 8.24
N PRO A 35 -17.21 4.40 8.87
CA PRO A 35 -16.25 5.30 8.22
C PRO A 35 -14.96 4.55 7.91
N LEU A 36 -15.02 3.70 6.90
CA LEU A 36 -13.95 2.83 6.43
C LEU A 36 -13.82 2.97 4.91
N GLY A 37 -12.59 2.93 4.41
CA GLY A 37 -12.31 2.99 2.98
C GLY A 37 -12.16 1.60 2.34
N LYS A 38 -12.29 1.54 1.02
CA LYS A 38 -12.04 0.32 0.22
C LYS A 38 -10.58 0.14 -0.21
N GLU A 39 -9.83 1.23 -0.20
CA GLU A 39 -8.54 1.43 -0.87
C GLU A 39 -7.48 0.36 -0.55
N GLY A 40 -7.04 0.27 0.70
CA GLY A 40 -5.99 -0.66 1.12
C GLY A 40 -6.33 -2.13 0.84
N PRO A 41 -7.55 -2.61 1.19
CA PRO A 41 -7.99 -3.95 0.84
C PRO A 41 -8.06 -4.21 -0.66
N PHE A 42 -8.52 -3.24 -1.45
CA PHE A 42 -8.64 -3.39 -2.90
C PHE A 42 -7.28 -3.46 -3.60
N VAL A 43 -6.30 -2.67 -3.16
CA VAL A 43 -4.89 -2.81 -3.60
C VAL A 43 -4.39 -4.23 -3.39
N HIS A 44 -4.69 -4.83 -2.22
CA HIS A 44 -4.33 -6.21 -1.96
C HIS A 44 -5.06 -7.21 -2.86
N VAL A 45 -6.34 -7.02 -3.12
CA VAL A 45 -7.12 -7.88 -4.04
C VAL A 45 -6.49 -7.83 -5.43
N ALA A 46 -6.17 -6.65 -5.94
CA ALA A 46 -5.55 -6.48 -7.25
C ALA A 46 -4.17 -7.15 -7.32
N SER A 47 -3.32 -7.01 -6.29
CA SER A 47 -2.04 -7.72 -6.23
C SER A 47 -2.21 -9.24 -6.12
N ALA A 48 -3.21 -9.72 -5.39
CA ALA A 48 -3.51 -11.15 -5.28
C ALA A 48 -3.99 -11.71 -6.63
N LEU A 49 -4.87 -10.98 -7.34
CA LEU A 49 -5.29 -11.31 -8.71
C LEU A 49 -4.10 -11.38 -9.65
N ALA A 50 -3.21 -10.37 -9.62
CA ALA A 50 -2.00 -10.34 -10.43
C ALA A 50 -1.07 -11.53 -10.14
N SER A 51 -0.97 -11.93 -8.87
CA SER A 51 -0.19 -13.12 -8.46
C SER A 51 -0.81 -14.43 -8.98
N GLN A 52 -2.13 -14.58 -8.90
CA GLN A 52 -2.81 -15.77 -9.43
C GLN A 52 -2.72 -15.84 -10.97
N LEU A 53 -2.87 -14.70 -11.64
CA LEU A 53 -2.68 -14.61 -13.10
C LEU A 53 -1.25 -14.98 -13.49
N SER A 54 -0.25 -14.50 -12.75
CA SER A 54 1.15 -14.89 -12.98
C SER A 54 1.37 -16.39 -12.80
N ARG A 55 0.75 -17.02 -11.79
CA ARG A 55 0.86 -18.48 -11.58
C ARG A 55 0.18 -19.27 -12.69
N PHE A 56 -0.98 -18.79 -13.14
CA PHE A 56 -1.69 -19.39 -14.27
C PHE A 56 -0.82 -19.34 -15.53
N MET A 57 -0.24 -18.18 -15.85
CA MET A 57 0.64 -18.01 -17.01
C MET A 57 1.93 -18.84 -16.92
N THR A 58 2.55 -18.95 -15.73
CA THR A 58 3.74 -19.82 -15.54
C THR A 58 3.47 -21.29 -15.81
N SER A 59 2.21 -21.74 -15.72
CA SER A 59 1.84 -23.11 -16.05
C SER A 59 1.88 -23.40 -17.55
N PHE A 60 1.73 -22.38 -18.39
CA PHE A 60 1.75 -22.51 -19.85
C PHE A 60 3.13 -22.21 -20.44
N GLU A 61 3.84 -21.24 -19.89
CA GLU A 61 5.18 -20.86 -20.34
C GLU A 61 6.17 -20.91 -19.17
N GLY A 62 7.05 -21.92 -19.17
CA GLY A 62 8.11 -22.10 -18.16
C GLY A 62 9.10 -20.92 -18.06
N VAL A 63 8.97 -19.90 -18.91
CA VAL A 63 9.79 -18.68 -18.97
C VAL A 63 9.43 -17.66 -17.86
N TYR A 64 8.29 -17.81 -17.16
CA TYR A 64 7.82 -16.82 -16.17
C TYR A 64 8.30 -17.02 -14.72
N VAL A 65 9.33 -17.83 -14.47
CA VAL A 65 9.76 -18.21 -13.09
C VAL A 65 10.69 -17.17 -12.41
N ASN A 66 10.90 -15.99 -13.02
CA ASN A 66 11.84 -15.00 -12.46
C ASN A 66 11.20 -14.16 -11.34
N GLU A 67 11.84 -14.13 -10.15
CA GLU A 67 11.38 -13.37 -8.98
C GLU A 67 11.24 -11.87 -9.28
N SER A 68 12.14 -11.30 -10.09
CA SER A 68 12.09 -9.90 -10.50
C SER A 68 10.83 -9.55 -11.29
N ARG A 69 10.37 -10.46 -12.17
CA ARG A 69 9.12 -10.29 -12.93
C ARG A 69 7.90 -10.45 -12.03
N SER A 70 7.96 -11.37 -11.06
CA SER A 70 6.90 -11.52 -10.07
C SER A 70 6.71 -10.24 -9.24
N GLN A 71 7.80 -9.62 -8.79
CA GLN A 71 7.75 -8.32 -8.09
C GLN A 71 7.18 -7.21 -8.98
N ALA A 72 7.59 -7.13 -10.26
CA ALA A 72 7.03 -6.17 -11.21
C ALA A 72 5.52 -6.35 -11.42
N MET A 73 5.05 -7.60 -11.51
CA MET A 73 3.63 -7.93 -11.62
C MET A 73 2.84 -7.51 -10.37
N LEU A 74 3.40 -7.73 -9.17
CA LEU A 74 2.78 -7.30 -7.92
C LEU A 74 2.70 -5.77 -7.81
N ALA A 75 3.74 -5.05 -8.26
CA ALA A 75 3.75 -3.60 -8.33
C ALA A 75 2.70 -3.06 -9.30
N ALA A 76 2.57 -3.66 -10.49
CA ALA A 76 1.52 -3.31 -11.44
C ALA A 76 0.12 -3.58 -10.84
N GLY A 77 -0.06 -4.71 -10.15
CA GLY A 77 -1.29 -5.03 -9.42
C GLY A 77 -1.63 -4.01 -8.34
N CYS A 78 -0.63 -3.50 -7.60
CA CYS A 78 -0.84 -2.41 -6.65
C CYS A 78 -1.35 -1.14 -7.35
N ALA A 79 -0.69 -0.72 -8.43
CA ALA A 79 -1.08 0.47 -9.21
C ALA A 79 -2.49 0.37 -9.79
N VAL A 80 -2.83 -0.79 -10.38
CA VAL A 80 -4.18 -1.09 -10.88
C VAL A 80 -5.21 -1.02 -9.76
N GLY A 81 -4.89 -1.56 -8.58
CA GLY A 81 -5.78 -1.51 -7.43
C GLY A 81 -6.14 -0.09 -7.01
N VAL A 82 -5.16 0.81 -6.95
CA VAL A 82 -5.39 2.24 -6.62
C VAL A 82 -6.11 2.96 -7.76
N ALA A 83 -5.75 2.68 -9.01
CA ALA A 83 -6.38 3.31 -10.16
C ALA A 83 -7.85 2.91 -10.30
N CYS A 84 -8.22 1.64 -10.02
CA CYS A 84 -9.60 1.18 -10.03
C CYS A 84 -10.47 1.86 -8.97
N THR A 85 -9.91 2.17 -7.81
CA THR A 85 -10.70 2.66 -6.69
C THR A 85 -11.05 4.13 -6.81
N PHE A 86 -10.11 4.94 -7.30
CA PHE A 86 -10.28 6.37 -7.54
C PHE A 86 -10.62 6.72 -8.98
N SER A 87 -10.49 5.77 -9.92
CA SER A 87 -10.57 6.02 -11.37
C SER A 87 -9.48 6.98 -11.88
N THR A 88 -8.30 6.95 -11.26
CA THR A 88 -7.16 7.85 -11.51
C THR A 88 -5.90 7.07 -11.93
N PRO A 89 -5.66 6.84 -13.23
CA PRO A 89 -4.49 6.09 -13.68
C PRO A 89 -3.15 6.74 -13.33
N ILE A 90 -3.00 8.07 -13.47
CA ILE A 90 -1.72 8.73 -13.19
C ILE A 90 -1.46 8.75 -11.68
N GLY A 91 -2.44 9.24 -10.91
CA GLY A 91 -2.33 9.31 -9.46
C GLY A 91 -2.14 7.93 -8.82
N GLY A 92 -2.81 6.89 -9.33
CA GLY A 92 -2.74 5.55 -8.79
C GLY A 92 -1.37 4.87 -8.95
N VAL A 93 -0.71 5.09 -10.09
CA VAL A 93 0.63 4.56 -10.34
C VAL A 93 1.67 5.28 -9.47
N LEU A 94 1.60 6.62 -9.40
CA LEU A 94 2.50 7.41 -8.56
C LEU A 94 2.36 7.04 -7.08
N PHE A 95 1.12 6.90 -6.59
CA PHE A 95 0.85 6.50 -5.22
C PHE A 95 1.35 5.08 -4.92
N SER A 96 1.16 4.15 -5.86
CA SER A 96 1.73 2.81 -5.74
C SER A 96 3.26 2.87 -5.62
N ILE A 97 3.94 3.68 -6.43
CA ILE A 97 5.40 3.80 -6.39
C ILE A 97 5.87 4.38 -5.05
N GLU A 98 5.30 5.52 -4.63
CA GLU A 98 5.68 6.20 -3.39
C GLU A 98 5.50 5.32 -2.15
N VAL A 99 4.40 4.55 -2.07
CA VAL A 99 4.08 3.78 -0.86
C VAL A 99 4.80 2.42 -0.82
N THR A 100 5.07 1.82 -1.97
CA THR A 100 5.46 0.40 -2.01
C THR A 100 6.96 0.12 -2.08
N SER A 101 7.74 0.95 -2.79
CA SER A 101 9.15 0.68 -3.07
C SER A 101 9.98 1.95 -3.01
N THR A 102 11.23 1.83 -2.58
CA THR A 102 12.22 2.93 -2.59
C THR A 102 12.88 3.09 -3.95
N TYR A 103 13.09 1.97 -4.64
CA TYR A 103 13.58 1.90 -6.00
C TYR A 103 12.51 1.33 -6.92
N PHE A 104 12.27 2.01 -8.04
CA PHE A 104 11.29 1.59 -9.02
C PHE A 104 11.84 1.71 -10.44
N ALA A 105 11.83 0.61 -11.18
CA ALA A 105 12.27 0.61 -12.56
C ALA A 105 11.25 1.32 -13.46
N VAL A 106 11.71 2.25 -14.30
CA VAL A 106 10.85 3.01 -15.24
C VAL A 106 10.08 2.09 -16.20
N ARG A 107 10.65 0.92 -16.55
CA ARG A 107 9.92 -0.10 -17.33
C ARG A 107 8.66 -0.58 -16.63
N ASN A 108 8.72 -0.79 -15.30
CA ASN A 108 7.57 -1.22 -14.52
C ASN A 108 6.54 -0.08 -14.40
N TYR A 109 6.97 1.18 -14.49
CA TYR A 109 6.08 2.34 -14.48
C TYR A 109 5.17 2.33 -15.69
N TRP A 110 5.72 2.16 -16.90
CA TRP A 110 4.93 2.10 -18.14
C TRP A 110 3.95 0.92 -18.15
N MET A 111 4.38 -0.25 -17.66
CA MET A 111 3.50 -1.42 -17.56
C MET A 111 2.36 -1.20 -16.56
N GLY A 112 2.67 -0.63 -15.39
CA GLY A 112 1.67 -0.27 -14.39
C GLY A 112 0.71 0.80 -14.88
N PHE A 113 1.21 1.81 -15.59
CA PHE A 113 0.42 2.90 -16.16
C PHE A 113 -0.53 2.42 -17.24
N PHE A 114 -0.07 1.60 -18.18
CA PHE A 114 -0.93 1.01 -19.20
C PHE A 114 -2.05 0.17 -18.56
N ALA A 115 -1.71 -0.70 -17.61
CA ALA A 115 -2.70 -1.52 -16.92
C ALA A 115 -3.70 -0.67 -16.11
N ALA A 116 -3.24 0.38 -15.43
CA ALA A 116 -4.07 1.34 -14.70
C ALA A 116 -5.03 2.09 -15.61
N LEU A 117 -4.57 2.50 -16.81
CA LEU A 117 -5.40 3.16 -17.82
C LEU A 117 -6.50 2.21 -18.34
N CYS A 118 -6.15 0.97 -18.69
CA CYS A 118 -7.14 -0.04 -19.10
C CYS A 118 -8.18 -0.25 -18.00
N ALA A 119 -7.75 -0.35 -16.74
CA ALA A 119 -8.63 -0.55 -15.61
C ALA A 119 -9.58 0.64 -15.36
N ALA A 120 -9.05 1.86 -15.36
CA ALA A 120 -9.85 3.08 -15.19
C ALA A 120 -10.85 3.28 -16.35
N SER A 121 -10.41 3.07 -17.59
CA SER A 121 -11.28 3.12 -18.77
C SER A 121 -12.39 2.09 -18.71
N THR A 122 -12.07 0.84 -18.35
CA THR A 122 -13.07 -0.23 -18.20
C THR A 122 -14.09 0.12 -17.13
N PHE A 123 -13.65 0.62 -15.98
CA PHE A 123 -14.55 1.06 -14.90
C PHE A 123 -15.51 2.17 -15.36
N ARG A 124 -15.00 3.16 -16.09
CA ARG A 124 -15.79 4.26 -16.63
C ARG A 124 -16.80 3.80 -17.69
N ILE A 125 -16.39 2.89 -18.59
CA ILE A 125 -17.27 2.31 -19.62
C ILE A 125 -18.39 1.48 -18.98
N VAL A 126 -18.06 0.61 -18.01
CA VAL A 126 -19.07 -0.20 -17.32
C VAL A 126 -20.09 0.69 -16.60
N ARG A 127 -19.62 1.77 -15.95
CA ARG A 127 -20.51 2.76 -15.32
C ARG A 127 -21.41 3.44 -16.34
N PHE A 128 -20.88 3.84 -17.50
CA PHE A 128 -21.66 4.43 -18.58
C PHE A 128 -22.76 3.49 -19.09
N VAL A 129 -22.45 2.20 -19.26
CA VAL A 129 -23.43 1.19 -19.69
C VAL A 129 -24.51 0.94 -18.63
N LEU A 130 -24.14 0.91 -17.35
CA LEU A 130 -25.09 0.67 -16.25
C LEU A 130 -25.97 1.89 -15.94
N ASN A 131 -25.40 3.10 -16.04
CA ASN A 131 -26.11 4.36 -15.78
C ASN A 131 -26.37 5.08 -17.10
N ALA A 132 -27.45 4.70 -17.77
CA ALA A 132 -27.93 5.28 -19.03
C ALA A 132 -28.27 6.80 -18.95
N SER A 133 -28.10 7.44 -17.79
CA SER A 133 -28.39 8.85 -17.52
C SER A 133 -27.19 9.78 -17.68
N SER A 134 -26.02 9.29 -18.09
CA SER A 134 -24.78 10.08 -18.18
C SER A 134 -24.36 10.22 -19.65
N GLU A 135 -24.35 11.43 -20.20
CA GLU A 135 -24.04 11.67 -21.62
C GLU A 135 -22.54 11.56 -21.95
N THR A 136 -21.65 11.66 -20.94
CA THR A 136 -20.20 11.58 -21.14
C THR A 136 -19.48 10.82 -20.03
N VAL A 137 -18.24 10.41 -20.32
CA VAL A 137 -17.35 9.73 -19.38
C VAL A 137 -16.78 10.74 -18.37
N GLU A 138 -17.53 10.99 -17.31
CA GLU A 138 -17.16 11.93 -16.25
C GLU A 138 -16.26 11.30 -15.16
N ALA A 139 -15.49 12.15 -14.48
CA ALA A 139 -14.70 11.75 -13.30
C ALA A 139 -15.63 11.34 -12.13
N TYR A 140 -15.10 10.57 -11.17
CA TYR A 140 -15.94 9.98 -10.11
C TYR A 140 -16.57 11.03 -9.18
N TYR A 141 -15.83 12.10 -8.84
CA TYR A 141 -16.32 13.24 -8.06
C TYR A 141 -16.04 14.57 -8.78
N GLN A 142 -16.72 14.78 -9.90
CA GLN A 142 -16.50 15.99 -10.70
C GLN A 142 -16.93 17.25 -9.95
N THR A 143 -16.02 18.21 -9.84
CA THR A 143 -16.30 19.55 -9.32
C THR A 143 -16.38 20.55 -10.46
N ARG A 144 -17.15 21.62 -10.29
CA ARG A 144 -17.24 22.73 -11.25
C ARG A 144 -16.87 24.03 -10.54
N PHE A 145 -15.57 24.35 -10.52
CA PHE A 145 -15.07 25.65 -10.09
C PHE A 145 -15.08 26.67 -11.25
N PRO A 146 -15.42 27.94 -10.99
CA PRO A 146 -15.33 29.01 -12.00
C PRO A 146 -13.88 29.36 -12.36
N GLU A 147 -13.67 29.96 -13.53
CA GLU A 147 -12.33 30.25 -14.09
C GLU A 147 -11.53 31.29 -13.31
N ASP A 148 -12.17 32.14 -12.51
CA ASP A 148 -11.52 33.16 -11.67
C ASP A 148 -11.36 32.73 -10.20
N ALA A 149 -11.57 31.46 -9.86
CA ALA A 149 -11.80 31.07 -8.46
C ALA A 149 -10.61 31.22 -7.48
N PHE A 150 -9.42 31.63 -7.94
CA PHE A 150 -8.23 31.71 -7.09
C PHE A 150 -7.24 32.81 -7.52
N TYR A 151 -6.50 33.35 -6.54
CA TYR A 151 -5.42 34.31 -6.75
C TYR A 151 -4.15 33.96 -5.97
N LEU A 152 -2.98 34.33 -6.51
CA LEU A 152 -1.66 34.09 -5.91
C LEU A 152 -1.48 34.68 -4.48
N GLU A 153 -2.34 35.58 -4.05
CA GLU A 153 -2.28 36.15 -2.69
C GLU A 153 -2.84 35.20 -1.62
N GLU A 154 -3.67 34.23 -2.00
CA GLU A 154 -4.20 33.19 -1.10
C GLU A 154 -3.18 32.06 -0.82
N LEU A 155 -1.99 32.09 -1.43
CA LEU A 155 -0.93 31.11 -1.24
C LEU A 155 -0.51 30.90 0.23
N PRO A 156 -0.31 31.95 1.04
CA PRO A 156 0.09 31.77 2.43
C PRO A 156 -0.98 31.04 3.26
N LEU A 157 -2.28 31.25 2.94
CA LEU A 157 -3.39 30.55 3.57
C LEU A 157 -3.34 29.05 3.31
N PHE A 158 -3.05 28.63 2.07
CA PHE A 158 -2.88 27.21 1.76
C PHE A 158 -1.64 26.60 2.39
N GLY A 159 -0.53 27.35 2.50
CA GLY A 159 0.64 26.93 3.26
C GLY A 159 0.31 26.69 4.73
N LEU A 160 -0.50 27.57 5.34
CA LEU A 160 -0.97 27.44 6.71
C LEU A 160 -1.92 26.23 6.89
N ILE A 161 -2.83 25.99 5.93
CA ILE A 161 -3.66 24.77 5.92
C ILE A 161 -2.78 23.53 5.86
N GLY A 162 -1.76 23.50 5.01
CA GLY A 162 -0.80 22.40 4.95
C GLY A 162 -0.09 22.15 6.28
N LEU A 163 0.36 23.22 6.95
CA LEU A 163 0.99 23.13 8.27
C LEU A 163 0.06 22.56 9.34
N VAL A 164 -1.17 23.09 9.44
CA VAL A 164 -2.16 22.62 10.43
C VAL A 164 -2.59 21.19 10.13
N CYS A 165 -2.82 20.84 8.86
CA CYS A 165 -3.10 19.47 8.43
C CYS A 165 -1.94 18.52 8.75
N GLY A 166 -0.69 18.95 8.62
CA GLY A 166 0.50 18.18 9.00
C GLY A 166 0.54 17.88 10.50
N LEU A 167 0.31 18.89 11.35
CA LEU A 167 0.24 18.73 12.82
C LEU A 167 -0.94 17.83 13.23
N ALA A 168 -2.11 18.06 12.64
CA ALA A 168 -3.29 17.24 12.88
C ALA A 168 -3.08 15.78 12.41
N GLY A 169 -2.38 15.58 11.29
CA GLY A 169 -2.00 14.26 10.78
C GLY A 169 -1.05 13.53 11.73
N ALA A 170 -0.05 14.23 12.28
CA ALA A 170 0.84 13.68 13.29
C ALA A 170 0.08 13.28 14.56
N LEU A 171 -0.86 14.12 15.01
CA LEU A 171 -1.75 13.80 16.14
C LEU A 171 -2.60 12.57 15.84
N PHE A 172 -3.19 12.49 14.64
CA PHE A 172 -3.99 11.33 14.20
C PHE A 172 -3.18 10.04 14.27
N ILE A 173 -1.96 10.03 13.73
CA ILE A 173 -1.07 8.86 13.77
C ILE A 173 -0.71 8.51 15.22
N LYS A 174 -0.37 9.50 16.05
CA LYS A 174 -0.01 9.28 17.46
C LYS A 174 -1.16 8.66 18.24
N VAL A 175 -2.39 9.16 18.06
CA VAL A 175 -3.60 8.62 18.72
C VAL A 175 -3.90 7.21 18.21
N HIS A 176 -3.90 6.99 16.89
CA HIS A 176 -4.13 5.68 16.29
C HIS A 176 -3.12 4.63 16.78
N ARG A 177 -1.82 5.00 16.80
CA ARG A 177 -0.74 4.14 17.31
C ARG A 177 -0.89 3.88 18.81
N SER A 178 -1.19 4.90 19.61
CA SER A 178 -1.38 4.75 21.06
C SER A 178 -2.52 3.79 21.36
N LEU A 179 -3.66 3.94 20.67
CA LEU A 179 -4.83 3.09 20.85
C LEU A 179 -4.53 1.63 20.50
N LEU A 180 -3.94 1.37 19.33
CA LEU A 180 -3.52 0.01 18.95
C LEU A 180 -2.48 -0.60 19.89
N THR A 181 -1.54 0.21 20.39
CA THR A 181 -0.53 -0.28 21.34
C THR A 181 -1.15 -0.60 22.69
N ASN A 182 -2.08 0.23 23.17
CA ASN A 182 -2.78 0.01 24.44
C ASN A 182 -3.66 -1.24 24.39
N LEU A 183 -4.38 -1.47 23.28
CA LEU A 183 -5.15 -2.70 23.04
C LEU A 183 -4.26 -3.94 23.10
N ASN A 184 -3.05 -3.86 22.53
CA ASN A 184 -2.09 -4.97 22.52
C ASN A 184 -1.27 -5.12 23.82
N ARG A 185 -1.18 -4.06 24.64
CA ARG A 185 -0.40 -4.03 25.88
C ARG A 185 -1.10 -4.76 27.01
N SER A 186 -2.41 -4.58 27.14
CA SER A 186 -3.18 -5.27 28.17
C SER A 186 -3.38 -6.74 27.78
N SER A 187 -2.68 -7.64 28.49
CA SER A 187 -2.81 -9.09 28.28
C SER A 187 -4.24 -9.58 28.53
N PHE A 188 -4.96 -8.93 29.45
CA PHE A 188 -6.37 -9.19 29.70
C PHE A 188 -7.24 -8.82 28.51
N VAL A 189 -7.13 -7.58 27.99
CA VAL A 189 -7.91 -7.12 26.84
C VAL A 189 -7.61 -7.96 25.62
N LYS A 190 -6.33 -8.23 25.35
CA LYS A 190 -5.93 -9.09 24.24
C LYS A 190 -6.54 -10.49 24.32
N LYS A 191 -6.41 -11.17 25.46
CA LYS A 191 -7.00 -12.51 25.66
C LYS A 191 -8.53 -12.49 25.57
N PHE A 192 -9.16 -11.45 26.11
CA PHE A 192 -10.61 -11.28 26.05
C PHE A 192 -11.10 -11.07 24.61
N LEU A 193 -10.40 -10.24 23.83
CA LEU A 193 -10.68 -9.99 22.42
C LEU A 193 -10.43 -11.22 21.55
N GLU A 194 -9.37 -12.01 21.83
CA GLU A 194 -9.10 -13.26 21.12
C GLU A 194 -10.19 -14.31 21.39
N LYS A 195 -10.70 -14.40 22.62
CA LYS A 195 -11.80 -15.31 22.97
C LYS A 195 -13.13 -14.86 22.36
N ASN A 196 -13.42 -13.56 22.39
CA ASN A 196 -14.68 -12.97 21.93
C ASN A 196 -14.46 -12.09 20.69
N TRP A 197 -13.93 -12.68 19.61
CA TRP A 197 -13.51 -11.93 18.42
C TRP A 197 -14.62 -11.12 17.75
N LEU A 198 -15.89 -11.55 17.90
CA LEU A 198 -17.07 -10.85 17.37
C LEU A 198 -17.53 -9.67 18.23
N LEU A 199 -17.28 -9.72 19.54
CA LEU A 199 -17.82 -8.73 20.49
C LEU A 199 -17.27 -7.33 20.19
N TYR A 200 -15.99 -7.23 19.81
CA TYR A 200 -15.34 -5.96 19.55
C TYR A 200 -15.87 -5.24 18.29
N PRO A 201 -15.93 -5.88 17.10
CA PRO A 201 -16.62 -5.32 15.95
C PRO A 201 -18.06 -4.88 16.23
N VAL A 202 -18.84 -5.72 16.93
CA VAL A 202 -20.25 -5.43 17.24
C VAL A 202 -20.39 -4.23 18.17
N LEU A 203 -19.54 -4.11 19.18
CA LEU A 203 -19.59 -3.00 20.13
C LEU A 203 -19.19 -1.69 19.45
N VAL A 204 -18.11 -1.69 18.66
CA VAL A 204 -17.68 -0.49 17.92
C VAL A 204 -18.71 -0.10 16.88
N SER A 205 -19.30 -1.06 16.15
CA SER A 205 -20.35 -0.73 15.17
C SER A 205 -21.60 -0.18 15.84
N PHE A 206 -22.00 -0.73 16.99
CA PHE A 206 -23.11 -0.20 17.79
C PHE A 206 -22.83 1.21 18.32
N MET A 207 -21.61 1.50 18.77
CA MET A 207 -21.22 2.85 19.18
C MET A 207 -21.22 3.82 18.01
N THR A 208 -20.64 3.43 16.87
CA THR A 208 -20.60 4.27 15.66
C THR A 208 -22.00 4.54 15.13
N SER A 209 -22.89 3.55 15.09
CA SER A 209 -24.28 3.73 14.65
C SER A 209 -25.07 4.62 15.61
N SER A 210 -24.88 4.47 16.93
CA SER A 210 -25.53 5.31 17.93
C SER A 210 -25.14 6.78 17.80
N ILE A 211 -23.85 7.06 17.56
CA ILE A 211 -23.34 8.43 17.40
C ILE A 211 -23.73 9.03 16.04
N THR A 212 -23.79 8.20 14.99
CA THR A 212 -24.08 8.64 13.62
C THR A 212 -25.59 8.69 13.32
N TYR A 213 -26.44 8.40 14.31
CA TYR A 213 -27.89 8.41 14.13
C TYR A 213 -28.38 9.79 13.65
N PRO A 214 -29.07 9.87 12.49
CA PRO A 214 -29.40 11.14 11.84
C PRO A 214 -30.27 12.08 12.65
N GLU A 215 -31.18 11.57 13.49
CA GLU A 215 -32.04 12.41 14.34
C GLU A 215 -31.38 12.78 15.68
N GLY A 216 -30.16 12.28 15.94
CA GLY A 216 -29.42 12.54 17.17
C GLY A 216 -28.17 13.39 16.92
N PHE A 217 -27.03 12.92 17.44
CA PHE A 217 -25.73 13.60 17.29
C PHE A 217 -25.24 13.67 15.83
N GLY A 218 -25.79 12.84 14.93
CA GLY A 218 -25.42 12.81 13.51
C GLY A 218 -25.63 14.15 12.80
N GLN A 219 -26.60 14.96 13.21
CA GLN A 219 -26.90 16.26 12.59
C GLN A 219 -25.73 17.26 12.68
N PHE A 220 -24.95 17.18 13.75
CA PHE A 220 -23.87 18.12 14.05
C PHE A 220 -22.48 17.58 13.70
N LEU A 221 -22.40 16.35 13.17
CA LEU A 221 -21.14 15.63 12.97
C LEU A 221 -20.49 15.98 11.62
N SER A 222 -19.78 17.10 11.55
CA SER A 222 -18.93 17.45 10.41
C SER A 222 -17.50 16.92 10.60
N GLY A 223 -17.25 15.69 10.17
CA GLY A 223 -15.90 15.08 10.20
C GLY A 223 -15.71 14.07 11.33
N GLN A 224 -15.71 12.79 10.96
CA GLN A 224 -15.69 11.65 11.89
C GLN A 224 -14.28 11.30 12.40
N PHE A 225 -13.56 12.27 12.99
CA PHE A 225 -12.16 12.05 13.44
C PHE A 225 -12.03 10.90 14.45
N ALA A 226 -12.74 10.97 15.58
CA ALA A 226 -12.66 9.93 16.62
C ALA A 226 -13.24 8.59 16.16
N LEU A 227 -14.38 8.62 15.46
CA LEU A 227 -15.04 7.41 14.94
C LEU A 227 -14.17 6.70 13.91
N SER A 228 -13.54 7.43 12.98
CA SER A 228 -12.65 6.83 11.98
C SER A 228 -11.45 6.13 12.63
N ILE A 229 -10.86 6.70 13.68
CA ILE A 229 -9.77 6.06 14.44
C ILE A 229 -10.27 4.77 15.06
N LEU A 230 -11.42 4.79 15.74
CA LEU A 230 -12.04 3.61 16.35
C LEU A 230 -12.35 2.53 15.32
N SER A 231 -13.06 2.87 14.23
CA SER A 231 -13.43 1.93 13.17
C SER A 231 -12.20 1.34 12.47
N SER A 232 -11.13 2.12 12.28
CA SER A 232 -9.88 1.64 11.65
C SER A 232 -9.13 0.58 12.47
N THR A 233 -9.45 0.43 13.76
CA THR A 233 -8.80 -0.57 14.62
C THR A 233 -9.48 -1.93 14.58
N LEU A 234 -10.64 -2.02 13.90
CA LEU A 234 -11.37 -3.26 13.77
C LEU A 234 -10.58 -4.30 12.96
N PRO A 235 -10.63 -5.59 13.35
CA PRO A 235 -9.99 -6.68 12.61
C PRO A 235 -10.80 -7.07 11.35
N ILE A 236 -11.16 -6.10 10.52
CA ILE A 236 -11.97 -6.25 9.30
C ILE A 236 -11.14 -5.75 8.10
N PRO A 237 -11.32 -6.28 6.88
CA PRO A 237 -10.75 -5.66 5.69
C PRO A 237 -11.29 -4.23 5.49
N ALA A 238 -10.48 -3.26 5.89
CA ALA A 238 -10.80 -1.84 5.80
C ALA A 238 -9.56 -1.03 5.38
N GLY A 239 -9.80 0.07 4.67
CA GLY A 239 -8.81 1.07 4.28
C GLY A 239 -8.95 2.34 5.13
N ILE A 240 -7.82 3.00 5.41
CA ILE A 240 -7.79 4.22 6.23
C ILE A 240 -7.78 5.49 5.38
N PHE A 241 -7.54 5.36 4.07
CA PHE A 241 -7.39 6.48 3.15
C PHE A 241 -8.65 7.36 3.08
N MET A 242 -9.82 6.78 2.79
CA MET A 242 -11.06 7.55 2.60
C MET A 242 -11.52 8.30 3.86
N PRO A 243 -11.48 7.71 5.07
CA PRO A 243 -11.84 8.45 6.29
C PRO A 243 -10.91 9.64 6.55
N VAL A 244 -9.60 9.46 6.37
CA VAL A 244 -8.61 10.54 6.46
C VAL A 244 -8.88 11.60 5.40
N PHE A 245 -9.20 11.19 4.17
CA PHE A 245 -9.57 12.10 3.09
C PHE A 245 -10.75 13.01 3.44
N ILE A 246 -11.82 12.42 3.97
CA ILE A 246 -13.04 13.15 4.37
C ILE A 246 -12.75 14.09 5.56
N ILE A 247 -11.94 13.67 6.54
CA ILE A 247 -11.51 14.52 7.65
C ILE A 247 -10.79 15.76 7.12
N GLY A 248 -9.82 15.57 6.21
CA GLY A 248 -9.13 16.67 5.56
C GLY A 248 -10.06 17.59 4.79
N ALA A 249 -11.03 17.03 4.06
CA ALA A 249 -12.03 17.80 3.32
C ALA A 249 -12.90 18.65 4.25
N SER A 250 -13.34 18.08 5.37
CA SER A 250 -14.16 18.79 6.37
C SER A 250 -13.39 19.94 7.02
N PHE A 251 -12.11 19.73 7.35
CA PHE A 251 -11.25 20.77 7.90
C PHE A 251 -10.97 21.87 6.87
N GLY A 252 -10.64 21.49 5.64
CA GLY A 252 -10.42 22.45 4.55
C GLY A 252 -11.67 23.29 4.27
N ARG A 253 -12.86 22.66 4.27
CA ARG A 253 -14.13 23.39 4.12
C ARG A 253 -14.37 24.36 5.26
N LEU A 254 -14.15 23.94 6.50
CA LEU A 254 -14.29 24.81 7.68
C LEU A 254 -13.41 26.06 7.54
N VAL A 255 -12.15 25.90 7.15
CA VAL A 255 -11.25 27.04 6.91
C VAL A 255 -11.74 27.90 5.75
N GLY A 256 -12.19 27.31 4.65
CA GLY A 256 -12.75 28.06 3.51
C GLY A 256 -13.97 28.91 3.88
N GLU A 257 -14.89 28.38 4.68
CA GLU A 257 -16.06 29.13 5.18
C GLU A 257 -15.64 30.25 6.15
N LEU A 258 -14.65 30.01 7.02
CA LEU A 258 -14.09 31.05 7.91
C LEU A 258 -13.47 32.19 7.11
N VAL A 259 -12.73 31.88 6.04
CA VAL A 259 -12.14 32.88 5.15
C VAL A 259 -13.21 33.65 4.40
N ALA A 260 -14.29 32.99 3.95
CA ALA A 260 -15.43 33.63 3.31
C ALA A 260 -16.17 34.60 4.25
N ILE A 261 -16.27 34.26 5.54
CA ILE A 261 -16.86 35.14 6.57
C ILE A 261 -15.94 36.32 6.89
N LEU A 262 -14.62 36.08 6.98
CA LEU A 262 -13.64 37.12 7.33
C LEU A 262 -13.45 38.14 6.19
N PHE A 263 -13.56 37.68 4.95
CA PHE A 263 -13.40 38.49 3.73
C PHE A 263 -14.65 38.40 2.83
N PRO A 264 -15.79 38.97 3.25
CA PRO A 264 -17.06 38.83 2.52
C PRO A 264 -17.07 39.52 1.15
N ASN A 265 -16.17 40.50 0.93
CA ASN A 265 -16.01 41.18 -0.35
C ASN A 265 -14.93 40.55 -1.25
N GLY A 266 -14.40 39.39 -0.85
CA GLY A 266 -13.19 38.81 -1.44
C GLY A 266 -11.93 39.32 -0.75
N ILE A 267 -10.83 38.59 -0.95
CA ILE A 267 -9.51 38.93 -0.39
C ILE A 267 -8.92 40.17 -1.10
N HIS A 268 -9.46 40.55 -2.26
CA HIS A 268 -9.00 41.69 -3.04
C HIS A 268 -9.85 42.95 -2.89
N SER A 269 -9.19 44.11 -2.79
CA SER A 269 -9.82 45.44 -2.87
C SER A 269 -10.31 45.83 -4.28
N TYR A 270 -9.81 45.20 -5.36
CA TYR A 270 -10.03 45.67 -6.74
C TYR A 270 -11.11 44.90 -7.53
N ARG A 271 -11.44 43.66 -7.16
CA ARG A 271 -12.54 42.89 -7.74
C ARG A 271 -13.26 42.14 -6.63
N LYS A 272 -14.59 42.31 -6.55
CA LYS A 272 -15.47 41.56 -5.65
C LYS A 272 -15.64 40.14 -6.17
N LEU A 273 -14.64 39.29 -5.92
CA LEU A 273 -14.75 37.87 -6.19
C LEU A 273 -14.96 37.13 -4.87
N GLY A 274 -16.02 36.33 -4.80
CA GLY A 274 -16.31 35.52 -3.62
C GLY A 274 -15.26 34.42 -3.44
N VAL A 275 -14.89 34.16 -2.18
CA VAL A 275 -14.06 33.01 -1.80
C VAL A 275 -14.89 31.74 -1.99
N TYR A 276 -14.35 30.73 -2.68
CA TYR A 276 -15.02 29.46 -2.90
C TYR A 276 -14.53 28.39 -1.90
N PRO A 277 -15.32 28.04 -0.85
CA PRO A 277 -14.88 27.08 0.18
C PRO A 277 -14.60 25.67 -0.35
N GLY A 278 -15.15 25.33 -1.52
CA GLY A 278 -14.92 24.04 -2.17
C GLY A 278 -13.45 23.79 -2.54
N ILE A 279 -12.71 24.83 -2.92
CA ILE A 279 -11.28 24.70 -3.26
C ILE A 279 -10.48 24.39 -2.00
N TYR A 280 -10.78 25.09 -0.91
CA TYR A 280 -10.17 24.86 0.39
C TYR A 280 -10.45 23.45 0.92
N ALA A 281 -11.65 22.91 0.68
CA ALA A 281 -12.00 21.53 0.99
C ALA A 281 -11.13 20.52 0.22
N VAL A 282 -10.95 20.73 -1.10
CA VAL A 282 -10.10 19.88 -1.95
C VAL A 282 -8.64 19.93 -1.47
N VAL A 283 -8.14 21.12 -1.14
CA VAL A 283 -6.76 21.30 -0.62
C VAL A 283 -6.58 20.68 0.76
N GLY A 284 -7.55 20.83 1.66
CA GLY A 284 -7.56 20.20 2.97
C GLY A 284 -7.56 18.67 2.88
N ALA A 285 -8.36 18.11 1.96
CA ALA A 285 -8.44 16.67 1.72
C ALA A 285 -7.09 16.10 1.26
N ALA A 286 -6.47 16.75 0.27
CA ALA A 286 -5.17 16.35 -0.25
C ALA A 286 -4.07 16.48 0.80
N SER A 287 -3.99 17.63 1.49
CA SER A 287 -2.93 17.93 2.47
C SER A 287 -2.97 17.01 3.69
N PHE A 288 -4.13 16.81 4.32
CA PHE A 288 -4.25 15.94 5.48
C PHE A 288 -4.02 14.47 5.11
N CYS A 289 -4.58 14.01 3.99
CA CYS A 289 -4.36 12.64 3.53
C CYS A 289 -2.89 12.40 3.17
N GLY A 290 -2.29 13.29 2.38
CA GLY A 290 -0.87 13.25 2.03
C GLY A 290 0.01 13.21 3.28
N SER A 291 -0.26 14.08 4.27
CA SER A 291 0.47 14.14 5.54
C SER A 291 0.42 12.83 6.32
N VAL A 292 -0.73 12.15 6.38
CA VAL A 292 -0.87 10.89 7.11
C VAL A 292 -0.20 9.72 6.39
N THR A 293 -0.23 9.71 5.05
CA THR A 293 0.36 8.66 4.22
C THR A 293 1.83 8.89 3.86
N HIS A 294 2.33 10.11 4.05
CA HIS A 294 3.65 10.61 3.61
C HIS A 294 3.85 10.49 2.09
N THR A 295 2.87 10.97 1.33
CA THR A 295 2.83 10.81 -0.14
C THR A 295 2.42 12.11 -0.82
N ILE A 296 3.12 12.48 -1.89
CA ILE A 296 2.83 13.69 -2.69
C ILE A 296 1.83 13.38 -3.80
N SER A 297 1.88 12.15 -4.33
CA SER A 297 0.94 11.58 -5.31
C SER A 297 -0.54 11.72 -4.97
N VAL A 298 -0.90 11.89 -3.69
CA VAL A 298 -2.29 12.16 -3.26
C VAL A 298 -2.82 13.44 -3.91
N ALA A 299 -2.00 14.47 -4.08
CA ALA A 299 -2.40 15.68 -4.80
C ALA A 299 -2.82 15.38 -6.24
N VAL A 300 -2.08 14.50 -6.93
CA VAL A 300 -2.40 14.06 -8.30
C VAL A 300 -3.68 13.22 -8.33
N ILE A 301 -3.90 12.35 -7.34
CA ILE A 301 -5.17 11.59 -7.21
C ILE A 301 -6.33 12.58 -7.06
N VAL A 302 -6.25 13.54 -6.13
CA VAL A 302 -7.31 14.52 -5.92
C VAL A 302 -7.60 15.32 -7.18
N PHE A 303 -6.54 15.80 -7.83
CA PHE A 303 -6.62 16.51 -9.09
C PHE A 303 -7.34 15.69 -10.16
N GLU A 304 -6.94 14.43 -10.37
CA GLU A 304 -7.51 13.56 -11.40
C GLU A 304 -8.96 13.12 -11.07
N VAL A 305 -9.30 12.98 -9.78
CA VAL A 305 -10.67 12.71 -9.30
C VAL A 305 -11.60 13.91 -9.53
N THR A 306 -11.13 15.14 -9.36
CA THR A 306 -11.94 16.37 -9.53
C THR A 306 -12.31 16.64 -10.99
N GLY A 307 -11.52 16.16 -11.95
CA GLY A 307 -11.90 16.09 -13.37
C GLY A 307 -11.86 17.41 -14.14
N GLN A 308 -11.41 18.52 -13.55
CA GLN A 308 -11.24 19.78 -14.27
C GLN A 308 -9.80 19.85 -14.84
N LEU A 309 -9.61 19.41 -16.10
CA LEU A 309 -8.27 19.32 -16.73
C LEU A 309 -7.95 20.46 -17.71
N MET A 310 -8.91 21.35 -18.00
CA MET A 310 -8.86 22.21 -19.20
C MET A 310 -8.46 23.67 -18.96
N HIS A 311 -8.10 24.08 -17.73
CA HIS A 311 -7.72 25.47 -17.43
C HIS A 311 -6.40 25.55 -16.62
N ILE A 312 -5.79 26.74 -16.59
CA ILE A 312 -4.56 27.05 -15.82
C ILE A 312 -4.76 26.83 -14.31
N LEU A 313 -5.99 27.05 -13.81
CA LEU A 313 -6.42 26.86 -12.41
C LEU A 313 -6.07 25.47 -11.85
N PRO A 314 -6.44 24.36 -12.50
CA PRO A 314 -6.08 23.01 -12.06
C PRO A 314 -4.57 22.77 -11.85
N VAL A 315 -3.70 23.28 -12.74
CA VAL A 315 -2.24 23.12 -12.61
C VAL A 315 -1.72 23.87 -11.39
N MET A 316 -2.28 25.06 -11.14
CA MET A 316 -1.97 25.83 -9.94
C MET A 316 -2.53 25.14 -8.69
N VAL A 317 -3.80 24.73 -8.63
CA VAL A 317 -4.34 23.96 -7.48
C VAL A 317 -3.52 22.70 -7.21
N CYS A 318 -3.06 21.99 -8.25
CA CYS A 318 -2.13 20.87 -8.12
C CYS A 318 -0.79 21.31 -7.50
N PHE A 319 -0.20 22.39 -7.97
CA PHE A 319 1.01 22.99 -7.38
C PHE A 319 0.81 23.41 -5.92
N LEU A 320 -0.35 23.95 -5.56
CA LEU A 320 -0.65 24.43 -4.21
C LEU A 320 -0.96 23.30 -3.24
N THR A 321 -1.74 22.32 -3.70
CA THR A 321 -1.94 21.07 -2.97
C THR A 321 -0.62 20.36 -2.77
N SER A 322 0.29 20.33 -3.76
CA SER A 322 1.58 19.69 -3.58
C SER A 322 2.52 20.46 -2.65
N ILE A 323 2.51 21.80 -2.63
CA ILE A 323 3.20 22.59 -1.59
C ILE A 323 2.63 22.29 -0.21
N ALA A 324 1.30 22.35 -0.05
CA ALA A 324 0.64 22.10 1.23
C ALA A 324 0.87 20.66 1.73
N VAL A 325 0.85 19.68 0.83
CA VAL A 325 1.19 18.28 1.10
C VAL A 325 2.65 18.14 1.46
N PHE A 326 3.56 18.82 0.76
CA PHE A 326 4.99 18.75 1.05
C PHE A 326 5.32 19.31 2.44
N VAL A 327 4.78 20.49 2.77
CA VAL A 327 4.91 21.10 4.11
C VAL A 327 4.30 20.18 5.17
N GLY A 328 3.09 19.69 4.95
CA GLY A 328 2.41 18.77 5.88
C GLY A 328 3.17 17.46 6.08
N ASN A 329 3.76 16.90 5.01
CA ASN A 329 4.61 15.71 5.05
C ASN A 329 5.87 15.95 5.87
N ILE A 330 6.58 17.07 5.68
CA ILE A 330 7.78 17.39 6.46
C ILE A 330 7.45 17.52 7.94
N VAL A 331 6.40 18.29 8.26
CA VAL A 331 5.96 18.50 9.64
C VAL A 331 5.55 17.17 10.28
N CYS A 332 4.75 16.36 9.60
CA CYS A 332 4.33 15.07 10.11
C CYS A 332 5.51 14.10 10.28
N ALA A 333 6.41 14.03 9.29
CA ALA A 333 7.59 13.18 9.31
C ALA A 333 8.58 13.53 10.42
N TYR A 334 8.62 14.79 10.85
CA TYR A 334 9.39 15.21 12.01
C TYR A 334 8.87 14.57 13.31
N PHE A 335 7.54 14.47 13.48
CA PHE A 335 6.93 14.00 14.73
C PHE A 335 6.61 12.51 14.76
N GLN A 336 6.15 11.93 13.65
CA GLN A 336 5.66 10.54 13.58
C GLN A 336 6.06 9.88 12.25
N PRO A 337 6.25 8.54 12.24
CA PRO A 337 6.33 7.80 10.99
C PRO A 337 4.97 7.71 10.31
N SER A 338 4.97 7.46 9.00
CA SER A 338 3.72 7.27 8.24
C SER A 338 2.80 6.23 8.89
N ILE A 339 1.49 6.34 8.62
CA ILE A 339 0.52 5.38 9.17
C ILE A 339 0.81 3.95 8.77
N TYR A 340 1.26 3.72 7.53
CA TYR A 340 1.60 2.39 7.03
C TYR A 340 2.82 1.80 7.75
N GLU A 341 3.83 2.61 8.03
CA GLU A 341 4.99 2.18 8.82
C GLU A 341 4.65 1.93 10.28
N SER A 342 3.82 2.80 10.87
CA SER A 342 3.31 2.61 12.23
C SER A 342 2.61 1.25 12.37
N ILE A 343 1.74 0.89 11.41
CA ILE A 343 1.06 -0.41 11.40
C ILE A 343 2.04 -1.58 11.23
N ILE A 344 3.06 -1.45 10.37
CA ILE A 344 4.10 -2.47 10.18
C ILE A 344 4.85 -2.73 11.50
N ILE A 345 5.23 -1.67 12.22
CA ILE A 345 5.93 -1.74 13.50
C ILE A 345 5.06 -2.40 14.56
N ILE A 346 3.79 -1.98 14.69
CA ILE A 346 2.85 -2.55 15.67
C ILE A 346 2.61 -4.04 15.38
N LYS A 347 2.49 -4.43 14.11
CA LYS A 347 2.33 -5.83 13.69
C LYS A 347 3.62 -6.65 13.74
N LYS A 348 4.77 -6.03 14.07
CA LYS A 348 6.10 -6.68 14.10
C LYS A 348 6.42 -7.45 12.81
N LEU A 349 6.03 -6.90 11.66
CA LEU A 349 6.33 -7.52 10.38
C LEU A 349 7.82 -7.32 10.03
N PRO A 350 8.48 -8.29 9.38
CA PRO A 350 9.85 -8.13 8.93
C PRO A 350 9.91 -6.99 7.89
N TYR A 351 10.58 -5.91 8.28
CA TYR A 351 10.72 -4.69 7.50
C TYR A 351 12.03 -4.00 7.87
N ILE A 352 12.95 -3.89 6.92
CA ILE A 352 14.18 -3.13 7.09
C ILE A 352 13.83 -1.65 6.92
N ARG A 353 14.16 -0.85 7.92
CA ARG A 353 13.85 0.58 7.97
C ARG A 353 15.08 1.39 7.58
N GLU A 354 14.89 2.40 6.73
CA GLU A 354 15.94 3.33 6.31
C GLU A 354 15.94 4.62 7.16
N MET A 355 15.48 4.55 8.42
CA MET A 355 15.35 5.76 9.24
C MET A 355 16.71 6.15 9.84
N SER A 356 17.00 7.46 9.84
CA SER A 356 18.22 8.10 10.36
C SER A 356 18.65 7.60 11.76
N THR A 357 17.70 7.30 12.65
CA THR A 357 17.99 6.83 14.01
C THR A 357 18.40 5.36 14.11
N CYS A 358 18.23 4.57 13.05
CA CYS A 358 18.65 3.16 13.00
C CYS A 358 19.93 2.96 12.17
N LEU A 359 20.45 4.02 11.53
CA LEU A 359 21.71 3.97 10.81
C LEU A 359 22.86 3.59 11.75
N ASP A 360 22.86 4.06 13.00
CA ASP A 360 23.95 3.74 13.94
C ASP A 360 24.01 2.25 14.25
N VAL A 361 22.86 1.59 14.42
CA VAL A 361 22.81 0.13 14.66
C VAL A 361 23.14 -0.65 13.38
N LEU A 362 22.60 -0.24 12.23
CA LEU A 362 22.89 -0.89 10.94
C LEU A 362 24.35 -0.75 10.52
N ASN A 363 24.96 0.42 10.78
CA ASN A 363 26.37 0.70 10.52
C ASN A 363 27.27 -0.03 11.52
N ALA A 364 26.81 -0.26 12.76
CA ALA A 364 27.55 -1.03 13.76
C ALA A 364 27.49 -2.55 13.53
N THR A 365 26.41 -3.07 12.94
CA THR A 365 26.29 -4.49 12.61
C THR A 365 27.08 -4.82 11.34
N THR A 366 28.12 -5.63 11.48
CA THR A 366 28.89 -6.12 10.33
C THR A 366 28.29 -7.42 9.79
N ALA A 367 28.51 -7.70 8.50
CA ALA A 367 28.05 -8.94 7.88
C ALA A 367 28.59 -10.20 8.62
N GLU A 368 29.77 -10.09 9.23
CA GLU A 368 30.38 -11.15 10.05
C GLU A 368 29.50 -11.57 11.25
N GLN A 369 28.79 -10.63 11.88
CA GLN A 369 27.93 -10.91 13.03
C GLN A 369 26.63 -11.62 12.64
N ILE A 370 26.20 -11.45 11.39
CA ILE A 370 24.89 -11.91 10.89
C ILE A 370 25.04 -13.17 10.03
N MET A 371 26.20 -13.38 9.40
CA MET A 371 26.40 -14.48 8.46
C MET A 371 26.24 -15.85 9.14
N VAL A 372 25.58 -16.77 8.44
CA VAL A 372 25.58 -18.18 8.82
C VAL A 372 26.94 -18.77 8.42
N SER A 373 27.75 -19.15 9.41
CA SER A 373 29.10 -19.67 9.20
C SER A 373 29.12 -21.12 8.71
N ASP A 374 28.12 -21.93 9.05
CA ASP A 374 27.97 -23.30 8.58
C ASP A 374 27.30 -23.36 7.20
N VAL A 375 28.05 -22.99 6.16
CA VAL A 375 27.58 -23.03 4.77
C VAL A 375 27.83 -24.41 4.17
N LYS A 376 26.77 -25.09 3.70
CA LYS A 376 26.89 -26.32 2.92
C LYS A 376 27.22 -25.99 1.48
N PHE A 377 28.29 -26.56 0.94
CA PHE A 377 28.81 -26.25 -0.40
C PHE A 377 29.04 -27.52 -1.24
N ILE A 378 29.10 -27.33 -2.55
CA ILE A 378 29.39 -28.36 -3.55
C ILE A 378 30.75 -28.04 -4.18
N TRP A 379 31.65 -29.01 -4.33
CA TRP A 379 32.98 -28.77 -4.94
C TRP A 379 33.17 -29.59 -6.24
N LYS A 380 34.21 -29.23 -7.01
CA LYS A 380 34.58 -29.96 -8.23
C LYS A 380 35.16 -31.32 -7.84
N GLY A 381 34.43 -32.41 -8.11
CA GLY A 381 34.82 -33.78 -7.76
C GLY A 381 34.05 -34.41 -6.60
N ILE A 382 32.94 -33.80 -6.15
CA ILE A 382 32.02 -34.46 -5.20
C ILE A 382 31.45 -35.76 -5.79
N THR A 383 31.36 -36.81 -4.98
CA THR A 383 30.75 -38.07 -5.42
C THR A 383 29.21 -37.97 -5.43
N TYR A 384 28.55 -38.75 -6.28
CA TYR A 384 27.08 -38.75 -6.35
C TYR A 384 26.42 -39.09 -5.01
N SER A 385 26.98 -40.05 -4.27
CA SER A 385 26.48 -40.47 -2.96
C SER A 385 26.50 -39.32 -1.94
N GLU A 386 27.60 -38.58 -1.90
CA GLU A 386 27.75 -37.41 -1.01
C GLU A 386 26.82 -36.27 -1.42
N LEU A 387 26.70 -36.00 -2.72
CA LEU A 387 25.79 -34.98 -3.24
C LEU A 387 24.34 -35.30 -2.86
N LYS A 388 23.93 -36.56 -3.02
CA LYS A 388 22.58 -37.01 -2.67
C LYS A 388 22.32 -36.90 -1.17
N LYS A 389 23.25 -37.35 -0.32
CA LYS A 389 23.15 -37.17 1.14
C LYS A 389 23.03 -35.69 1.52
N LEU A 390 23.90 -34.84 0.97
CA LEU A 390 23.87 -33.39 1.21
C LEU A 390 22.53 -32.77 0.83
N MET A 391 21.95 -33.21 -0.30
CA MET A 391 20.62 -32.79 -0.71
C MET A 391 19.51 -33.34 0.21
N ASP A 392 19.55 -34.62 0.59
CA ASP A 392 18.51 -35.26 1.40
C ASP A 392 18.49 -34.73 2.84
N ASP A 393 19.66 -34.45 3.41
CA ASP A 393 19.84 -33.89 4.75
C ASP A 393 19.40 -32.42 4.82
N ASN A 394 19.61 -31.65 3.74
CA ASN A 394 19.35 -30.21 3.71
C ASN A 394 18.20 -29.83 2.78
N ARG A 395 16.97 -30.25 3.14
CA ARG A 395 15.77 -30.03 2.30
C ARG A 395 15.33 -28.58 2.19
N GLU A 396 15.71 -27.73 3.16
CA GLU A 396 15.26 -26.33 3.21
C GLU A 396 16.09 -25.40 2.31
N ILE A 397 17.31 -25.81 1.94
CA ILE A 397 18.23 -24.99 1.15
C ILE A 397 17.75 -24.95 -0.32
N ARG A 398 17.50 -23.74 -0.82
CA ARG A 398 17.03 -23.52 -2.21
C ARG A 398 18.15 -23.55 -3.24
N SER A 399 19.33 -23.07 -2.89
CA SER A 399 20.48 -22.98 -3.78
C SER A 399 21.76 -23.30 -3.02
N PHE A 400 22.65 -24.04 -3.66
CA PHE A 400 23.94 -24.41 -3.10
C PHE A 400 25.06 -23.61 -3.76
N PRO A 401 26.02 -23.07 -2.99
CA PRO A 401 27.25 -22.50 -3.53
C PRO A 401 28.15 -23.60 -4.11
N ILE A 402 28.75 -23.30 -5.25
CA ILE A 402 29.77 -24.14 -5.90
C ILE A 402 31.13 -23.55 -5.57
N VAL A 403 32.02 -24.35 -4.99
CA VAL A 403 33.40 -24.00 -4.67
C VAL A 403 34.38 -24.77 -5.54
N LEU A 404 35.62 -24.27 -5.64
CA LEU A 404 36.68 -24.94 -6.40
C LEU A 404 37.06 -26.28 -5.74
N ASP A 405 37.65 -26.23 -4.55
CA ASP A 405 38.10 -27.39 -3.78
C ASP A 405 37.65 -27.31 -2.31
N LYS A 406 37.69 -28.44 -1.61
CA LYS A 406 37.29 -28.54 -0.19
C LYS A 406 38.21 -27.75 0.75
N GLU A 407 39.48 -27.60 0.36
CA GLU A 407 40.50 -26.88 1.10
C GLU A 407 40.47 -25.38 0.81
N SER A 408 40.48 -25.00 -0.47
CA SER A 408 40.53 -23.60 -0.90
C SER A 408 39.24 -22.83 -0.62
N ARG A 409 38.08 -23.52 -0.66
CA ARG A 409 36.73 -22.95 -0.45
C ARG A 409 36.44 -21.67 -1.24
N VAL A 410 37.12 -21.48 -2.37
CA VAL A 410 36.91 -20.34 -3.26
C VAL A 410 35.56 -20.52 -3.96
N LEU A 411 34.65 -19.56 -3.79
CA LEU A 411 33.33 -19.56 -4.42
C LEU A 411 33.45 -19.31 -5.92
N LEU A 412 32.94 -20.24 -6.73
CA LEU A 412 32.87 -20.11 -8.19
C LEU A 412 31.48 -19.66 -8.68
N GLY A 413 30.43 -20.02 -7.95
CA GLY A 413 29.06 -19.69 -8.34
C GLY A 413 28.01 -20.32 -7.45
N SER A 414 26.77 -20.39 -7.92
CA SER A 414 25.68 -21.05 -7.21
C SER A 414 24.78 -21.83 -8.17
N VAL A 415 24.18 -22.91 -7.67
CA VAL A 415 23.25 -23.75 -8.42
C VAL A 415 21.95 -23.91 -7.64
N ASN A 416 20.82 -23.74 -8.32
CA ASN A 416 19.51 -23.95 -7.73
C ASN A 416 19.26 -25.46 -7.54
N ARG A 417 18.75 -25.85 -6.37
CA ARG A 417 18.45 -27.25 -6.04
C ARG A 417 17.57 -27.93 -7.07
N LYS A 418 16.57 -27.22 -7.63
CA LYS A 418 15.67 -27.78 -8.65
C LYS A 418 16.45 -28.18 -9.90
N VAL A 419 17.23 -27.24 -10.44
CA VAL A 419 18.06 -27.46 -11.63
C VAL A 419 19.06 -28.58 -11.37
N LEU A 420 19.70 -28.59 -10.19
CA LEU A 420 20.63 -29.65 -9.80
C LEU A 420 19.95 -31.02 -9.78
N ASN A 421 18.76 -31.12 -9.18
CA ASN A 421 17.99 -32.36 -9.12
C ASN A 421 17.58 -32.82 -10.53
N ASP A 422 17.14 -31.91 -11.39
CA ASP A 422 16.74 -32.20 -12.77
C ASP A 422 17.96 -32.68 -13.59
N SER A 423 19.11 -32.03 -13.47
CA SER A 423 20.35 -32.45 -14.14
C SER A 423 20.83 -33.82 -13.66
N VAL A 424 20.81 -34.05 -12.35
CA VAL A 424 21.14 -35.35 -11.76
C VAL A 424 20.19 -36.44 -12.25
N GLN A 425 18.89 -36.16 -12.29
CA GLN A 425 17.89 -37.12 -12.79
C GLN A 425 18.06 -37.42 -14.28
N CYS A 426 18.39 -36.41 -15.10
CA CYS A 426 18.69 -36.60 -16.52
C CYS A 426 19.93 -37.47 -16.75
N LEU A 427 20.99 -37.31 -15.94
CA LEU A 427 22.24 -38.07 -16.08
C LEU A 427 22.10 -39.55 -15.68
N ILE A 428 21.27 -39.85 -14.68
CA ILE A 428 21.05 -41.23 -14.18
C ILE A 428 20.20 -42.05 -15.18
N GLY A 429 19.38 -41.39 -16.00
CA GLY A 429 18.52 -42.01 -17.02
C GLY A 429 17.40 -42.90 -16.45
N ASP A 430 16.43 -43.23 -17.30
CA ASP A 430 15.28 -44.09 -16.91
C ASP A 430 15.65 -45.54 -16.58
N ARG A 431 16.87 -45.98 -16.96
CA ARG A 431 17.32 -47.38 -16.85
C ARG A 431 17.59 -47.78 -15.39
N ILE A 432 18.18 -46.89 -14.59
CA ILE A 432 18.41 -47.10 -13.14
C ILE A 432 17.10 -46.92 -12.35
N ARG A 433 16.16 -46.11 -12.87
CA ARG A 433 14.82 -45.87 -12.32
C ARG A 433 13.94 -47.12 -12.27
N ARG A 434 13.98 -47.95 -13.33
CA ARG A 434 13.19 -49.19 -13.43
C ARG A 434 13.75 -50.36 -12.64
N LEU A 435 15.06 -50.39 -12.41
CA LEU A 435 15.70 -51.53 -11.78
C LEU A 435 15.43 -51.61 -10.27
N GLY A 436 15.12 -50.51 -9.57
CA GLY A 436 14.86 -50.58 -8.12
C GLY A 436 16.10 -50.94 -7.28
N TRP A 437 17.30 -50.90 -7.86
CA TRP A 437 18.58 -51.15 -7.19
C TRP A 437 19.07 -49.94 -6.40
N PHE A 438 18.18 -49.29 -5.64
CA PHE A 438 18.51 -48.09 -4.85
C PHE A 438 19.48 -48.36 -3.68
N SER A 439 19.84 -49.62 -3.39
CA SER A 439 20.71 -50.00 -2.27
C SER A 439 22.06 -50.64 -2.63
N LEU A 440 22.40 -50.86 -3.91
CA LEU A 440 23.58 -51.70 -4.26
C LEU A 440 24.60 -51.09 -5.23
N ALA A 441 24.33 -49.98 -5.90
CA ALA A 441 25.28 -49.34 -6.83
C ALA A 441 26.05 -48.16 -6.19
N VAL A 442 26.58 -48.34 -4.97
CA VAL A 442 27.38 -47.32 -4.23
C VAL A 442 28.82 -47.82 -3.99
N LYS A 443 29.30 -48.76 -4.78
CA LYS A 443 30.72 -49.12 -4.84
C LYS A 443 31.12 -49.30 -6.29
N GLU A 444 31.39 -48.19 -6.96
CA GLU A 444 32.48 -48.01 -7.94
C GLU A 444 32.50 -46.55 -8.42
#